data_AF-A0A522B1Q5-F1
#
_entry.id   AF-A0A522B1Q5-F1
#
_cell.length_a   1.000
_cell.length_b   1.000
_cell.length_c   1.000
_cell.angle_alpha   90.00
_cell.angle_beta   90.00
_cell.angle_gamma   90.00
#
_symmetry.space_group_name_H-M   'P 1'
#
loop_
_entity.id
_entity.type
_entity.pdbx_description
1 polymer ?
#
loop_
_entity_poly.entity_id
_entity_poly.type
_entity_poly.pdbx_seq_one_letter_code
_entity_poly.pdbx_strand_id
1 'polypeptide(L)'
;KEVGLFADGTAVAQIGEETFRLLKNRIDGVITVSVDEICAAIKDIYDDTRSIAEPAGALAVAGLKKYVARGGHRDQTLLAIDSGANINFDRLRYIAERTESGERREAVLAVTIPEQRGSFRRFCHALSRRSVTEFNYRYADAGEAHIFVGIAVASDADRLALLEDLRGRGYAVVDMTDNEMAKLHIRHMVGGRAPGIDDEVVYLFEFPERPGALANFLDKLGGRWNISMFHYRNHGAAYGRVLVGMQVPPAARGEVPQFLDALHYRYYEETGNDAYRFFLS
;
A
#
# COMPACT_ATOMS: atom_id res chain seq x y z
N LYS A 1 -27.25 14.35 -13.07
CA LYS A 1 -26.67 13.33 -12.17
C LYS A 1 -26.20 12.20 -13.06
N GLU A 2 -24.90 11.92 -13.07
CA GLU A 2 -24.33 10.82 -13.85
C GLU A 2 -24.45 9.51 -13.08
N VAL A 3 -24.57 8.40 -13.81
CA VAL A 3 -24.67 7.06 -13.22
C VAL A 3 -23.26 6.53 -12.98
N GLY A 4 -23.00 6.02 -11.77
CA GLY A 4 -21.70 5.44 -11.44
C GLY A 4 -21.45 4.16 -12.24
N LEU A 5 -20.25 4.05 -12.84
CA LEU A 5 -19.87 2.92 -13.70
C LEU A 5 -19.19 1.77 -12.93
N PHE A 6 -19.09 1.86 -11.60
CA PHE A 6 -18.41 0.83 -10.82
C PHE A 6 -19.19 -0.48 -10.80
N ALA A 7 -20.49 -0.43 -10.53
CA ALA A 7 -21.43 -1.55 -10.66
C ALA A 7 -22.24 -1.38 -11.95
N ASP A 8 -21.55 -1.56 -13.07
CA ASP A 8 -22.05 -1.40 -14.44
C ASP A 8 -23.31 -2.23 -14.72
N GLY A 9 -23.40 -3.47 -14.23
CA GLY A 9 -24.62 -4.30 -14.32
C GLY A 9 -25.87 -3.68 -13.67
N THR A 10 -25.68 -2.70 -12.80
CA THR A 10 -26.76 -1.92 -12.15
C THR A 10 -26.71 -0.43 -12.47
N ALA A 11 -25.85 -0.01 -13.40
CA ALA A 11 -25.70 1.38 -13.82
C ALA A 11 -26.84 1.80 -14.76
N VAL A 12 -28.06 1.83 -14.21
CA VAL A 12 -29.28 2.14 -14.95
C VAL A 12 -29.69 3.59 -14.72
N ALA A 13 -29.79 4.37 -15.81
CA ALA A 13 -30.19 5.79 -15.74
C ALA A 13 -31.66 5.98 -15.35
N GLN A 14 -32.54 5.10 -15.83
CA GLN A 14 -33.97 5.11 -15.52
C GLN A 14 -34.44 3.69 -15.24
N ILE A 15 -35.01 3.48 -14.06
CA ILE A 15 -35.59 2.20 -13.67
C ILE A 15 -36.74 1.82 -14.63
N GLY A 16 -36.86 0.53 -14.94
CA GLY A 16 -37.93 0.01 -15.79
C GLY A 16 -39.31 0.30 -15.22
N GLU A 17 -40.25 0.68 -16.10
CA GLU A 17 -41.61 1.08 -15.71
C GLU A 17 -42.36 -0.03 -14.97
N GLU A 18 -42.43 -1.22 -15.57
CA GLU A 18 -43.17 -2.35 -15.01
C GLU A 18 -42.53 -2.91 -13.73
N THR A 19 -41.20 -3.00 -13.67
CA THR A 19 -40.51 -3.47 -12.46
C THR A 19 -40.68 -2.47 -11.33
N PHE A 20 -40.59 -1.16 -11.60
CA PHE A 20 -40.84 -0.14 -10.59
C PHE A 20 -42.29 -0.16 -10.10
N ARG A 21 -43.27 -0.28 -11.02
CA ARG A 21 -44.70 -0.37 -10.68
C ARG A 21 -44.99 -1.52 -9.71
N LEU A 22 -44.35 -2.67 -9.93
CA LEU A 22 -44.47 -3.83 -9.05
C LEU A 22 -43.75 -3.63 -7.71
N LEU A 23 -42.49 -3.19 -7.74
CA LEU A 23 -41.64 -3.10 -6.54
C LEU A 23 -42.09 -2.01 -5.57
N LYS A 24 -42.60 -0.87 -6.07
CA LYS A 24 -42.96 0.29 -5.24
C LYS A 24 -43.88 -0.02 -4.06
N ASN A 25 -44.75 -1.03 -4.19
CA ASN A 25 -45.71 -1.43 -3.15
C ASN A 25 -45.43 -2.82 -2.56
N ARG A 26 -44.27 -3.42 -2.84
CA ARG A 26 -43.92 -4.79 -2.45
C ARG A 26 -42.63 -4.92 -1.66
N ILE A 27 -41.76 -3.92 -1.71
CA ILE A 27 -40.51 -3.90 -0.92
C ILE A 27 -40.68 -3.03 0.32
N ASP A 28 -40.04 -3.42 1.41
CA ASP A 28 -40.07 -2.65 2.67
C ASP A 28 -39.14 -1.42 2.64
N GLY A 29 -38.13 -1.43 1.78
CA GLY A 29 -37.19 -0.32 1.68
C GLY A 29 -36.09 -0.53 0.64
N VAL A 30 -35.25 0.50 0.52
CA VAL A 30 -34.08 0.52 -0.37
C VAL A 30 -32.87 0.95 0.44
N ILE A 31 -31.75 0.25 0.25
CA ILE A 31 -30.47 0.57 0.88
C ILE A 31 -29.48 0.92 -0.22
N THR A 32 -28.84 2.07 -0.08
CA THR A 32 -27.74 2.48 -0.95
C THR A 32 -26.40 2.18 -0.32
N VAL A 33 -25.43 1.82 -1.15
CA VAL A 33 -24.07 1.49 -0.73
C VAL A 33 -23.03 2.29 -1.51
N SER A 34 -21.88 2.53 -0.89
CA SER A 34 -20.71 3.16 -1.52
C SER A 34 -19.88 2.15 -2.29
N VAL A 35 -18.98 2.63 -3.15
CA VAL A 35 -17.99 1.78 -3.84
C VAL A 35 -17.14 0.99 -2.85
N ASP A 36 -16.75 1.62 -1.73
CA ASP A 36 -15.90 0.97 -0.74
C ASP A 36 -16.66 -0.13 0.01
N GLU A 37 -17.94 0.06 0.30
CA GLU A 37 -18.83 -0.98 0.87
C GLU A 37 -18.97 -2.16 -0.10
N ILE A 38 -19.03 -1.91 -1.41
CA ILE A 38 -19.07 -2.96 -2.44
C ILE A 38 -17.73 -3.71 -2.50
N CYS A 39 -16.58 -3.01 -2.54
CA CYS A 39 -15.25 -3.64 -2.55
C CYS A 39 -15.03 -4.53 -1.33
N ALA A 40 -15.44 -4.08 -0.14
CA ALA A 40 -15.39 -4.89 1.08
C ALA A 40 -16.28 -6.14 0.98
N ALA A 41 -17.50 -6.02 0.41
CA ALA A 41 -18.38 -7.17 0.21
C ALA A 41 -17.82 -8.19 -0.79
N ILE A 42 -17.18 -7.76 -1.89
CA ILE A 42 -16.49 -8.67 -2.82
C ILE A 42 -15.41 -9.48 -2.08
N LYS A 43 -14.62 -8.80 -1.23
CA LYS A 43 -13.59 -9.45 -0.43
C LYS A 43 -14.18 -10.48 0.54
N ASP A 44 -15.25 -10.13 1.26
CA ASP A 44 -15.90 -11.07 2.19
C ASP A 44 -16.45 -12.29 1.48
N ILE A 45 -17.11 -12.11 0.33
CA ILE A 45 -17.61 -13.23 -0.50
C ILE A 45 -16.44 -14.15 -0.87
N TYR A 46 -15.31 -13.59 -1.28
CA TYR A 46 -14.11 -14.36 -1.61
C TYR A 46 -13.52 -15.09 -0.41
N ASP A 47 -13.36 -14.43 0.74
CA ASP A 47 -12.76 -15.02 1.94
C ASP A 47 -13.60 -16.19 2.48
N ASP A 48 -14.93 -16.02 2.49
CA ASP A 48 -15.86 -17.00 3.07
C ASP A 48 -16.20 -18.15 2.12
N THR A 49 -16.38 -17.86 0.83
CA THR A 49 -16.93 -18.84 -0.15
C THR A 49 -15.96 -19.20 -1.27
N ARG A 50 -14.87 -18.45 -1.44
CA ARG A 50 -13.96 -18.52 -2.59
C ARG A 50 -14.62 -18.20 -3.94
N SER A 51 -15.86 -17.70 -3.94
CA SER A 51 -16.50 -17.11 -5.11
C SER A 51 -15.92 -15.74 -5.41
N ILE A 52 -15.80 -15.39 -6.69
CA ILE A 52 -15.38 -14.06 -7.14
C ILE A 52 -16.63 -13.35 -7.67
N ALA A 53 -17.20 -12.47 -6.84
CA ALA A 53 -18.33 -11.64 -7.25
C ALA A 53 -17.85 -10.45 -8.09
N GLU A 54 -18.65 -10.07 -9.08
CA GLU A 54 -18.51 -8.78 -9.73
C GLU A 54 -19.08 -7.67 -8.83
N PRO A 55 -18.84 -6.38 -9.12
CA PRO A 55 -19.34 -5.29 -8.27
C PRO A 55 -20.87 -5.28 -8.11
N ALA A 56 -21.62 -5.60 -9.17
CA ALA A 56 -23.07 -5.76 -9.09
C ALA A 56 -23.49 -7.00 -8.26
N GLY A 57 -22.75 -8.10 -8.41
CA GLY A 57 -22.92 -9.34 -7.64
C GLY A 57 -22.84 -9.12 -6.13
N ALA A 58 -21.89 -8.30 -5.70
CA ALA A 58 -21.67 -8.01 -4.28
C ALA A 58 -22.62 -6.96 -3.66
N LEU A 59 -23.48 -6.30 -4.45
CA LEU A 59 -24.36 -5.22 -3.95
C LEU A 59 -25.28 -5.68 -2.82
N ALA A 60 -25.89 -6.86 -2.97
CA ALA A 60 -26.83 -7.38 -1.99
C ALA A 60 -26.13 -7.66 -0.64
N VAL A 61 -24.90 -8.20 -0.68
CA VAL A 61 -24.10 -8.46 0.52
C VAL A 61 -23.69 -7.14 1.19
N ALA A 62 -23.21 -6.16 0.42
CA ALA A 62 -22.88 -4.83 0.94
C ALA A 62 -24.10 -4.18 1.62
N GLY A 63 -25.27 -4.22 0.97
CA GLY A 63 -26.52 -3.70 1.51
C GLY A 63 -26.96 -4.43 2.78
N LEU A 64 -26.81 -5.75 2.81
CA LEU A 64 -27.17 -6.57 3.97
C LEU A 64 -26.27 -6.29 5.18
N LYS A 65 -24.95 -6.16 4.98
CA LYS A 65 -24.02 -5.74 6.05
C LYS A 65 -24.45 -4.39 6.65
N LYS A 66 -24.80 -3.44 5.79
CA LYS A 66 -25.26 -2.10 6.20
C LYS A 66 -26.60 -2.14 6.93
N TYR A 67 -27.52 -3.01 6.49
CA TYR A 67 -28.80 -3.25 7.17
C TYR A 67 -28.59 -3.76 8.59
N VAL A 68 -27.79 -4.81 8.74
CA VAL A 68 -27.45 -5.42 10.05
C VAL A 68 -26.80 -4.39 10.98
N ALA A 69 -25.82 -3.62 10.47
CA ALA A 69 -25.13 -2.59 11.26
C ALA A 69 -26.06 -1.48 11.74
N ARG A 70 -27.08 -1.10 10.97
CA ARG A 70 -28.04 -0.04 11.33
C ARG A 70 -29.11 -0.51 12.32
N GLY A 71 -29.63 -1.71 12.14
CA GLY A 71 -30.75 -2.22 12.94
C GLY A 71 -30.35 -3.06 14.14
N GLY A 72 -29.06 -3.38 14.30
CA GLY A 72 -28.57 -4.22 15.40
C GLY A 72 -29.11 -5.64 15.37
N HIS A 73 -29.51 -6.12 14.18
CA HIS A 73 -30.11 -7.45 13.98
C HIS A 73 -29.14 -8.56 14.42
N ARG A 74 -29.61 -9.45 15.28
CA ARG A 74 -28.86 -10.62 15.78
C ARG A 74 -29.75 -11.86 15.72
N ASP A 75 -29.12 -13.02 15.58
CA ASP A 75 -29.79 -14.35 15.61
C ASP A 75 -30.92 -14.51 14.56
N GLN A 76 -30.75 -13.88 13.40
CA GLN A 76 -31.67 -13.97 12.27
C GLN A 76 -31.00 -14.67 11.07
N THR A 77 -31.80 -15.40 10.29
CA THR A 77 -31.36 -15.89 8.98
C THR A 77 -31.60 -14.81 7.95
N LEU A 78 -30.51 -14.34 7.35
CA LEU A 78 -30.53 -13.31 6.33
C LEU A 78 -29.97 -13.87 5.02
N LEU A 79 -30.57 -13.49 3.89
CA LEU A 79 -30.13 -13.94 2.58
C LEU A 79 -29.78 -12.74 1.71
N ALA A 80 -28.66 -12.85 1.00
CA ALA A 80 -28.24 -11.94 -0.06
C ALA A 80 -28.03 -12.74 -1.35
N ILE A 81 -28.32 -12.12 -2.48
CA ILE A 81 -28.13 -12.73 -3.80
C ILE A 81 -26.80 -12.23 -4.37
N ASP A 82 -25.85 -13.15 -4.58
CA ASP A 82 -24.72 -12.91 -5.47
C ASP A 82 -25.22 -13.02 -6.91
N SER A 83 -25.43 -11.88 -7.56
CA SER A 83 -26.11 -11.81 -8.85
C SER A 83 -25.19 -12.00 -10.07
N GLY A 84 -23.87 -12.00 -9.90
CA GLY A 84 -22.95 -12.06 -11.03
C GLY A 84 -21.47 -12.11 -10.66
N ALA A 85 -20.68 -12.67 -11.56
CA ALA A 85 -19.25 -12.93 -11.39
C ALA A 85 -18.44 -12.52 -12.64
N ASN A 86 -19.00 -11.70 -13.54
CA ASN A 86 -18.34 -11.30 -14.77
C ASN A 86 -17.40 -10.12 -14.53
N ILE A 87 -16.23 -10.42 -13.95
CA ILE A 87 -15.21 -9.44 -13.64
C ILE A 87 -13.91 -9.71 -14.40
N ASN A 88 -13.31 -8.64 -14.95
CA ASN A 88 -11.94 -8.69 -15.46
C ASN A 88 -10.97 -8.83 -14.27
N PHE A 89 -10.03 -9.76 -14.37
CA PHE A 89 -8.98 -9.99 -13.38
C PHE A 89 -8.21 -8.70 -13.03
N ASP A 90 -7.95 -7.80 -13.99
CA ASP A 90 -7.28 -6.51 -13.72
C ASP A 90 -8.09 -5.63 -12.75
N ARG A 91 -9.41 -5.76 -12.74
CA ARG A 91 -10.29 -5.01 -11.84
C ARG A 91 -10.20 -5.52 -10.40
N LEU A 92 -9.78 -6.77 -10.18
CA LEU A 92 -9.52 -7.29 -8.84
C LEU A 92 -8.37 -6.55 -8.17
N ARG A 93 -7.36 -6.11 -8.93
CA ARG A 93 -6.29 -5.27 -8.40
C ARG A 93 -6.84 -3.97 -7.82
N TYR A 94 -7.69 -3.27 -8.58
CA TYR A 94 -8.35 -2.06 -8.10
C TYR A 94 -9.20 -2.33 -6.85
N ILE A 95 -9.96 -3.44 -6.82
CA ILE A 95 -10.76 -3.82 -5.65
C ILE A 95 -9.85 -4.08 -4.45
N ALA A 96 -8.76 -4.83 -4.61
CA ALA A 96 -7.82 -5.12 -3.54
C ALA A 96 -7.19 -3.83 -2.97
N GLU A 97 -6.63 -2.97 -3.82
CA GLU A 97 -6.02 -1.69 -3.44
C GLU A 97 -7.04 -0.78 -2.72
N ARG A 98 -8.29 -0.78 -3.18
CA ARG A 98 -9.36 0.05 -2.61
C ARG A 98 -9.94 -0.53 -1.32
N THR A 99 -10.02 -1.85 -1.18
CA THR A 99 -10.45 -2.49 0.07
C THR A 99 -9.40 -2.28 1.16
N GLU A 100 -8.11 -2.43 0.87
CA GLU A 100 -7.04 -2.12 1.85
C GLU A 100 -7.13 -0.66 2.35
N SER A 101 -7.38 0.27 1.42
CA SER A 101 -7.57 1.69 1.72
C SER A 101 -8.86 1.97 2.52
N GLY A 102 -9.98 1.35 2.13
CA GLY A 102 -11.30 1.55 2.74
C GLY A 102 -11.43 0.90 4.12
N GLU A 103 -10.76 -0.22 4.35
CA GLU A 103 -10.69 -0.88 5.65
C GLU A 103 -9.72 -0.19 6.62
N ARG A 104 -9.02 0.87 6.18
CA ARG A 104 -8.02 1.61 6.97
C ARG A 104 -6.96 0.67 7.57
N ARG A 105 -6.55 -0.34 6.81
CA ARG A 105 -5.56 -1.37 7.22
C ARG A 105 -4.12 -0.97 6.96
N GLU A 106 -3.90 0.16 6.33
CA GLU A 106 -2.57 0.71 6.07
C GLU A 106 -2.55 2.19 6.50
N ALA A 107 -1.54 2.54 7.29
CA ALA A 107 -1.18 3.92 7.57
C ALA A 107 -0.15 4.38 6.54
N VAL A 108 -0.43 5.49 5.86
CA VAL A 108 0.46 6.10 4.87
C VAL A 108 1.04 7.37 5.48
N LEU A 109 2.35 7.39 5.69
CA LEU A 109 3.04 8.45 6.44
C LEU A 109 4.15 9.09 5.61
N ALA A 110 4.33 10.39 5.78
CA ALA A 110 5.57 11.06 5.44
C ALA A 110 6.32 11.35 6.74
N VAL A 111 7.55 10.84 6.84
CA VAL A 111 8.41 11.01 8.02
C VAL A 111 9.67 11.75 7.63
N THR A 112 9.95 12.83 8.33
CA THR A 112 11.20 13.58 8.16
C THR A 112 12.24 13.08 9.16
N ILE A 113 13.42 12.75 8.66
CA ILE A 113 14.58 12.39 9.48
C ILE A 113 15.78 13.28 9.11
N PRO A 114 16.74 13.51 10.02
CA PRO A 114 17.97 14.22 9.67
C PRO A 114 18.78 13.43 8.65
N GLU A 115 19.29 14.09 7.60
CA GLU A 115 20.11 13.47 6.56
C GLU A 115 21.54 13.21 7.08
N GLN A 116 21.67 12.20 7.94
CA GLN A 116 22.90 11.85 8.63
C GLN A 116 23.10 10.34 8.66
N ARG A 117 24.37 9.92 8.70
CA ARG A 117 24.73 8.51 8.79
C ARG A 117 24.02 7.83 9.96
N GLY A 118 23.31 6.74 9.64
CA GLY A 118 22.57 5.94 10.60
C GLY A 118 21.16 6.45 10.94
N SER A 119 20.72 7.64 10.49
CA SER A 119 19.34 8.11 10.70
C SER A 119 18.32 7.15 10.10
N PHE A 120 18.57 6.71 8.87
CA PHE A 120 17.74 5.74 8.15
C PHE A 120 17.59 4.43 8.93
N ARG A 121 18.72 3.87 9.37
CA ARG A 121 18.79 2.66 10.19
C ARG A 121 18.02 2.82 11.51
N ARG A 122 18.22 3.94 12.23
CA ARG A 122 17.49 4.22 13.49
C ARG A 122 15.98 4.27 13.28
N PHE A 123 15.54 4.90 12.20
CA PHE A 123 14.12 4.98 11.87
C PHE A 123 13.52 3.62 11.50
N CYS A 124 14.20 2.82 10.67
CA CYS A 124 13.74 1.45 10.38
C CYS A 124 13.68 0.56 11.64
N HIS A 125 14.60 0.76 12.60
CA HIS A 125 14.52 0.10 13.91
C HIS A 125 13.31 0.55 14.74
N ALA A 126 12.95 1.83 14.69
CA ALA A 126 11.74 2.33 15.34
C ALA A 126 10.47 1.66 14.77
N LEU A 127 10.50 1.24 13.51
CA LEU A 127 9.41 0.54 12.83
C LEU A 127 9.48 -1.00 12.92
N SER A 128 10.56 -1.58 13.45
CA SER A 128 10.87 -3.02 13.38
C SER A 128 9.79 -3.97 13.92
N ARG A 129 8.94 -3.50 14.85
CA ARG A 129 7.84 -4.29 15.43
C ARG A 129 6.56 -4.25 14.60
N ARG A 130 6.56 -3.51 13.48
CA ARG A 130 5.41 -3.33 12.60
C ARG A 130 5.68 -3.89 11.21
N SER A 131 4.62 -4.27 10.52
CA SER A 131 4.72 -4.74 9.15
C SER A 131 4.78 -3.54 8.21
N VAL A 132 5.97 -3.26 7.69
CA VAL A 132 6.18 -2.21 6.68
C VAL A 132 5.74 -2.75 5.32
N THR A 133 4.75 -2.11 4.72
CA THR A 133 4.22 -2.42 3.38
C THR A 133 4.96 -1.66 2.30
N GLU A 134 5.36 -0.42 2.57
CA GLU A 134 6.13 0.42 1.66
C GLU A 134 7.17 1.25 2.40
N PHE A 135 8.34 1.42 1.80
CA PHE A 135 9.40 2.26 2.33
C PHE A 135 10.17 2.86 1.17
N ASN A 136 9.89 4.13 0.87
CA ASN A 136 10.45 4.82 -0.28
C ASN A 136 11.17 6.11 0.15
N TYR A 137 12.38 6.29 -0.35
CA TYR A 137 13.25 7.42 -0.08
C TYR A 137 14.16 7.70 -1.28
N ARG A 138 14.36 8.98 -1.57
CA ARG A 138 15.40 9.49 -2.46
C ARG A 138 16.03 10.68 -1.78
N TYR A 139 17.35 10.74 -1.83
CA TYR A 139 18.11 11.91 -1.43
C TYR A 139 17.66 13.15 -2.21
N ALA A 140 17.43 14.25 -1.51
CA ALA A 140 17.01 15.52 -2.09
C ALA A 140 17.92 16.67 -1.64
N ASP A 141 18.18 16.76 -0.33
CA ASP A 141 19.09 17.75 0.25
C ASP A 141 19.90 17.17 1.41
N ALA A 142 20.91 17.92 1.88
CA ALA A 142 21.84 17.48 2.90
C ALA A 142 21.37 17.73 4.35
N GLY A 143 20.20 18.34 4.55
CA GLY A 143 19.65 18.67 5.85
C GLY A 143 18.64 17.63 6.32
N GLU A 144 17.59 17.43 5.51
CA GLU A 144 16.44 16.60 5.86
C GLU A 144 16.12 15.57 4.77
N ALA A 145 15.80 14.36 5.21
CA ALA A 145 15.29 13.29 4.38
C ALA A 145 13.80 13.10 4.63
N HIS A 146 13.00 13.14 3.57
CA HIS A 146 11.59 12.79 3.63
C HIS A 146 11.38 11.34 3.17
N ILE A 147 10.84 10.52 4.06
CA ILE A 147 10.57 9.12 3.81
C ILE A 147 9.07 8.91 3.66
N PHE A 148 8.66 8.31 2.56
CA PHE A 148 7.32 7.81 2.37
C PHE A 148 7.23 6.38 2.91
N VAL A 149 6.35 6.13 3.88
CA VAL A 149 6.21 4.83 4.54
C VAL A 149 4.76 4.39 4.55
N GLY A 150 4.53 3.15 4.10
CA GLY A 150 3.30 2.40 4.32
C GLY A 150 3.50 1.41 5.48
N ILE A 151 2.59 1.40 6.45
CA ILE A 151 2.65 0.51 7.61
C ILE A 151 1.28 -0.15 7.80
N ALA A 152 1.24 -1.47 7.85
CA ALA A 152 0.00 -2.17 8.16
C ALA A 152 -0.45 -1.87 9.61
N VAL A 153 -1.73 -1.58 9.79
CA VAL A 153 -2.36 -1.26 11.06
C VAL A 153 -3.63 -2.10 11.24
N ALA A 154 -3.91 -2.47 12.49
CA ALA A 154 -5.09 -3.28 12.79
C ALA A 154 -6.38 -2.44 12.88
N SER A 155 -6.26 -1.14 13.15
CA SER A 155 -7.39 -0.22 13.34
C SER A 155 -6.92 1.24 13.36
N ASP A 156 -7.86 2.18 13.33
CA ASP A 156 -7.57 3.60 13.55
C ASP A 156 -6.92 3.88 14.91
N ALA A 157 -7.29 3.14 15.96
CA ALA A 157 -6.67 3.29 17.27
C ALA A 157 -5.19 2.89 17.24
N ASP A 158 -4.84 1.83 16.50
CA ASP A 158 -3.46 1.40 16.28
C ASP A 158 -2.67 2.42 15.43
N ARG A 159 -3.30 2.99 14.39
CA ARG A 159 -2.74 4.10 13.60
C ARG A 159 -2.42 5.32 14.48
N LEU A 160 -3.34 5.73 15.34
CA LEU A 160 -3.11 6.88 16.23
C LEU A 160 -1.99 6.58 17.24
N ALA A 161 -1.97 5.39 17.83
CA ALA A 161 -0.89 4.96 18.73
C ALA A 161 0.48 4.92 18.04
N LEU A 162 0.53 4.53 16.76
CA LEU A 162 1.74 4.61 15.93
C LEU A 162 2.23 6.04 15.77
N LEU A 163 1.34 6.97 15.43
CA LEU A 163 1.69 8.39 15.28
C LEU A 163 2.21 8.98 16.57
N GLU A 164 1.60 8.66 17.71
CA GLU A 164 2.04 9.10 19.03
C GLU A 164 3.40 8.53 19.40
N ASP A 165 3.65 7.24 19.18
CA ASP A 165 4.96 6.61 19.43
C ASP A 165 6.07 7.25 18.58
N LEU A 166 5.83 7.50 17.29
CA LEU A 166 6.80 8.14 16.42
C LEU A 166 7.09 9.60 16.81
N ARG A 167 6.04 10.38 17.10
CA ARG A 167 6.19 11.77 17.57
C ARG A 167 6.88 11.83 18.93
N GLY A 168 6.57 10.90 19.84
CA GLY A 168 7.21 10.78 21.15
C GLY A 168 8.71 10.46 21.06
N ARG A 169 9.16 9.84 19.97
CA ARG A 169 10.58 9.60 19.66
C ARG A 169 11.26 10.78 18.95
N GLY A 170 10.55 11.87 18.70
CA GLY A 170 11.07 13.09 18.08
C GLY A 170 11.02 13.10 16.55
N TYR A 171 10.29 12.18 15.90
CA TYR A 171 10.10 12.22 14.45
C TYR A 171 9.02 13.22 14.06
N ALA A 172 9.29 14.04 13.04
CA ALA A 172 8.25 14.83 12.40
C ALA A 172 7.46 13.93 11.43
N VAL A 173 6.18 13.72 11.74
CA VAL A 173 5.31 12.78 11.01
C VAL A 173 4.03 13.47 10.54
N VAL A 174 3.80 13.39 9.23
CA VAL A 174 2.55 13.77 8.58
C VAL A 174 1.77 12.51 8.23
N ASP A 175 0.55 12.41 8.75
CA ASP A 175 -0.38 11.34 8.41
C ASP A 175 -1.08 11.67 7.09
N MET A 176 -0.83 10.85 6.07
CA MET A 176 -1.40 10.96 4.72
C MET A 176 -2.39 9.81 4.44
N THR A 177 -2.80 9.06 5.47
CA THR A 177 -3.69 7.90 5.33
C THR A 177 -5.07 8.26 4.79
N ASP A 178 -5.51 9.52 4.87
CA ASP A 178 -6.77 9.97 4.25
C ASP A 178 -6.52 10.90 3.03
N ASN A 179 -5.27 10.95 2.52
CA ASN A 179 -4.89 11.77 1.36
C ASN A 179 -4.90 10.93 0.07
N GLU A 180 -5.92 11.17 -0.78
CA GLU A 180 -6.08 10.47 -2.06
C GLU A 180 -4.92 10.70 -3.03
N MET A 181 -4.33 11.90 -3.05
CA MET A 181 -3.18 12.20 -3.90
C MET A 181 -1.95 11.38 -3.48
N ALA A 182 -1.76 11.18 -2.17
CA ALA A 182 -0.69 10.33 -1.65
C ALA A 182 -0.87 8.86 -2.05
N LYS A 183 -2.09 8.33 -1.90
CA LYS A 183 -2.42 6.93 -2.19
C LYS A 183 -2.47 6.59 -3.67
N LEU A 184 -3.04 7.46 -4.50
CA LEU A 184 -3.26 7.15 -5.91
C LEU A 184 -2.07 7.53 -6.79
N HIS A 185 -1.25 8.49 -6.35
CA HIS A 185 -0.19 9.05 -7.19
C HIS A 185 1.18 9.00 -6.51
N ILE A 186 1.38 9.69 -5.38
CA ILE A 186 2.73 9.91 -4.83
C ILE A 186 3.42 8.60 -4.45
N ARG A 187 2.69 7.60 -3.95
CA ARG A 187 3.28 6.29 -3.63
C ARG A 187 3.95 5.59 -4.82
N HIS A 188 3.58 5.96 -6.04
CA HIS A 188 4.15 5.46 -7.29
C HIS A 188 5.19 6.40 -7.91
N MET A 189 5.40 7.58 -7.32
CA MET A 189 6.25 8.64 -7.87
C MET A 189 7.42 9.00 -6.94
N VAL A 190 7.42 8.54 -5.69
CA VAL A 190 8.56 8.72 -4.77
C VAL A 190 9.78 7.98 -5.34
N GLY A 191 10.83 8.74 -5.64
CA GLY A 191 11.97 8.25 -6.42
C GLY A 191 12.64 9.44 -7.08
N GLY A 192 12.25 9.81 -8.30
CA GLY A 192 12.77 11.00 -8.98
C GLY A 192 14.30 11.07 -9.09
N ARG A 193 14.81 12.21 -9.56
CA ARG A 193 16.26 12.45 -9.71
C ARG A 193 16.84 13.12 -8.49
N ALA A 194 18.10 12.80 -8.17
CA ALA A 194 18.85 13.42 -7.08
C ALA A 194 20.04 14.20 -7.66
N PRO A 195 19.86 15.50 -7.99
CA PRO A 195 20.94 16.29 -8.56
C PRO A 195 22.12 16.40 -7.59
N GLY A 196 23.34 16.20 -8.10
CA GLY A 196 24.57 16.27 -7.32
C GLY A 196 25.07 14.95 -6.74
N ILE A 197 24.47 13.82 -7.13
CA ILE A 197 25.00 12.49 -6.82
C ILE A 197 25.68 11.88 -8.05
N ASP A 198 27.00 11.98 -8.12
CA ASP A 198 27.79 11.53 -9.29
C ASP A 198 28.40 10.13 -9.11
N ASP A 199 28.40 9.61 -7.88
CA ASP A 199 29.04 8.36 -7.48
C ASP A 199 28.05 7.29 -7.02
N GLU A 200 26.78 7.40 -7.41
CA GLU A 200 25.74 6.42 -7.10
C GLU A 200 25.96 5.10 -7.86
N VAL A 201 25.91 4.01 -7.11
CA VAL A 201 25.78 2.64 -7.62
C VAL A 201 24.45 2.06 -7.15
N VAL A 202 23.76 1.34 -8.03
CA VAL A 202 22.40 0.86 -7.78
C VAL A 202 22.36 -0.66 -7.82
N TYR A 203 21.70 -1.23 -6.82
CA TYR A 203 21.53 -2.67 -6.69
C TYR A 203 20.10 -3.02 -6.34
N LEU A 204 19.59 -4.07 -6.97
CA LEU A 204 18.35 -4.74 -6.61
C LEU A 204 18.66 -5.92 -5.70
N PHE A 205 18.05 -5.97 -4.51
CA PHE A 205 18.15 -7.07 -3.58
C PHE A 205 16.85 -7.87 -3.51
N GLU A 206 16.98 -9.18 -3.39
CA GLU A 206 15.86 -10.08 -3.10
C GLU A 206 16.12 -10.83 -1.79
N PHE A 207 15.15 -10.82 -0.88
CA PHE A 207 15.19 -11.59 0.35
C PHE A 207 13.83 -12.20 0.70
N PRO A 208 13.80 -13.35 1.40
CA PRO A 208 12.55 -13.93 1.88
C PRO A 208 11.83 -12.95 2.80
N GLU A 209 10.55 -12.70 2.52
CA GLU A 209 9.74 -11.76 3.30
C GLU A 209 9.35 -12.39 4.64
N ARG A 210 9.63 -11.68 5.74
CA ARG A 210 9.27 -12.10 7.11
C ARG A 210 9.25 -10.88 8.04
N PRO A 211 8.51 -10.91 9.16
CA PRO A 211 8.52 -9.81 10.12
C PRO A 211 9.94 -9.37 10.51
N GLY A 212 10.23 -8.09 10.34
CA GLY A 212 11.55 -7.51 10.60
C GLY A 212 12.63 -7.78 9.53
N ALA A 213 12.30 -8.40 8.39
CA ALA A 213 13.26 -8.66 7.31
C ALA A 213 13.95 -7.37 6.82
N LEU A 214 13.17 -6.31 6.62
CA LEU A 214 13.67 -5.00 6.18
C LEU A 214 14.69 -4.40 7.18
N ALA A 215 14.40 -4.44 8.48
CA ALA A 215 15.31 -3.93 9.51
C ALA A 215 16.61 -4.75 9.54
N ASN A 216 16.51 -6.09 9.46
CA ASN A 216 17.66 -6.98 9.39
C ASN A 216 18.52 -6.76 8.13
N PHE A 217 17.88 -6.49 6.99
CA PHE A 217 18.56 -6.15 5.75
C PHE A 217 19.39 -4.88 5.92
N LEU A 218 18.79 -3.83 6.50
CA LEU A 218 19.48 -2.56 6.76
C LEU A 218 20.56 -2.65 7.83
N ASP A 219 20.43 -3.57 8.80
CA ASP A 219 21.49 -3.83 9.77
C ASP A 219 22.75 -4.41 9.13
N LYS A 220 22.57 -5.27 8.12
CA LYS A 220 23.68 -5.86 7.37
C LYS A 220 24.25 -4.91 6.33
N LEU A 221 23.39 -4.17 5.63
CA LEU A 221 23.79 -3.22 4.59
C LEU A 221 24.41 -1.94 5.18
N GLY A 222 23.93 -1.50 6.34
CA GLY A 222 24.23 -0.20 6.90
C GLY A 222 25.67 -0.06 7.42
N GLY A 223 26.24 1.14 7.25
CA GLY A 223 27.42 1.59 7.99
C GLY A 223 28.66 1.90 7.15
N ARG A 224 28.77 1.38 5.92
CA ARG A 224 29.94 1.62 5.04
C ARG A 224 29.74 2.76 4.05
N TRP A 225 28.58 2.83 3.42
CA TRP A 225 28.22 3.85 2.43
C TRP A 225 26.91 4.55 2.76
N ASN A 226 26.73 5.76 2.24
CA ASN A 226 25.49 6.50 2.39
C ASN A 226 24.45 5.93 1.43
N ILE A 227 23.21 5.79 1.90
CA ILE A 227 22.08 5.36 1.07
C ILE A 227 21.50 6.62 0.44
N SER A 228 21.52 6.72 -0.87
CA SER A 228 20.94 7.83 -1.66
C SER A 228 19.56 7.51 -2.21
N MET A 229 19.20 6.23 -2.25
CA MET A 229 17.89 5.77 -2.69
C MET A 229 17.52 4.48 -2.00
N PHE A 230 16.25 4.37 -1.65
CA PHE A 230 15.70 3.15 -1.10
C PHE A 230 14.26 3.02 -1.56
N HIS A 231 13.95 1.95 -2.28
CA HIS A 231 12.59 1.68 -2.74
C HIS A 231 12.23 0.24 -2.41
N TYR A 232 11.29 0.09 -1.48
CA TYR A 232 10.78 -1.19 -1.00
C TYR A 232 9.26 -1.19 -1.02
N ARG A 233 8.67 -2.23 -1.60
CA ARG A 233 7.24 -2.49 -1.55
C ARG A 233 7.00 -3.97 -1.34
N ASN A 234 6.10 -4.28 -0.42
CA ASN A 234 5.68 -5.63 -0.09
C ASN A 234 4.24 -5.84 -0.59
N HIS A 235 4.10 -6.53 -1.72
CA HIS A 235 2.81 -6.89 -2.32
C HIS A 235 2.35 -8.31 -1.95
N GLY A 236 2.73 -8.81 -0.77
CA GLY A 236 2.40 -10.19 -0.38
C GLY A 236 3.12 -11.25 -1.23
N ALA A 237 4.19 -10.87 -1.93
CA ALA A 237 5.06 -11.80 -2.62
C ALA A 237 5.91 -12.59 -1.60
N ALA A 238 6.28 -13.82 -1.93
CA ALA A 238 7.16 -14.64 -1.09
C ALA A 238 8.56 -14.01 -0.87
N TYR A 239 8.94 -13.05 -1.72
CA TYR A 239 10.22 -12.34 -1.67
C TYR A 239 9.98 -10.83 -1.62
N GLY A 240 10.60 -10.17 -0.65
CA GLY A 240 10.76 -8.73 -0.63
C GLY A 240 11.83 -8.31 -1.64
N ARG A 241 11.53 -7.26 -2.41
CA ARG A 241 12.47 -6.65 -3.35
C ARG A 241 12.80 -5.24 -2.89
N VAL A 242 14.08 -4.92 -2.85
CA VAL A 242 14.55 -3.58 -2.50
C VAL A 242 15.49 -3.08 -3.58
N LEU A 243 15.18 -1.95 -4.18
CA LEU A 243 16.12 -1.21 -5.01
C LEU A 243 16.85 -0.20 -4.13
N VAL A 244 18.17 -0.29 -4.05
CA VAL A 244 19.01 0.57 -3.22
C VAL A 244 20.03 1.30 -4.09
N GLY A 245 20.10 2.62 -3.93
CA GLY A 245 21.21 3.44 -4.39
C GLY A 245 22.17 3.74 -3.24
N MET A 246 23.46 3.57 -3.49
CA MET A 246 24.53 3.85 -2.52
C MET A 246 25.56 4.80 -3.15
N GLN A 247 25.97 5.80 -2.39
CA GLN A 247 27.08 6.68 -2.77
C GLN A 247 28.41 5.99 -2.49
N VAL A 248 29.06 5.52 -3.56
CA VAL A 248 30.31 4.77 -3.48
C VAL A 248 31.40 5.49 -4.29
N PRO A 249 32.39 6.10 -3.59
CA PRO A 249 33.50 6.75 -4.25
C PRO A 249 34.20 5.82 -5.25
N PRO A 250 34.68 6.33 -6.41
CA PRO A 250 35.27 5.48 -7.45
C PRO A 250 36.37 4.54 -6.96
N ALA A 251 37.19 4.99 -6.01
CA ALA A 251 38.27 4.19 -5.40
C ALA A 251 37.76 3.00 -4.58
N ALA A 252 36.56 3.07 -3.99
CA ALA A 252 35.98 2.03 -3.15
C ALA A 252 35.07 1.05 -3.92
N ARG A 253 34.82 1.29 -5.22
CA ARG A 253 33.90 0.45 -6.03
C ARG A 253 34.35 -1.00 -6.12
N GLY A 254 35.66 -1.26 -6.10
CA GLY A 254 36.20 -2.62 -6.10
C GLY A 254 35.87 -3.44 -4.84
N GLU A 255 35.50 -2.78 -3.74
CA GLU A 255 35.15 -3.43 -2.46
C GLU A 255 33.68 -3.82 -2.38
N VAL A 256 32.82 -3.29 -3.27
CA VAL A 256 31.37 -3.47 -3.20
C VAL A 256 30.96 -4.93 -3.38
N PRO A 257 31.45 -5.68 -4.39
CA PRO A 257 31.03 -7.07 -4.57
C PRO A 257 31.33 -7.94 -3.34
N GLN A 258 32.54 -7.84 -2.80
CA GLN A 258 32.94 -8.59 -1.60
C GLN A 258 32.06 -8.26 -0.39
N PHE A 259 31.69 -6.99 -0.22
CA PHE A 259 30.78 -6.59 0.85
C PHE A 259 29.37 -7.16 0.64
N LEU A 260 28.83 -7.10 -0.57
CA LEU A 260 27.49 -7.59 -0.89
C LEU A 260 27.38 -9.12 -0.77
N ASP A 261 28.41 -9.85 -1.22
CA ASP A 261 28.50 -11.31 -1.06
C ASP A 261 28.42 -11.74 0.41
N ALA A 262 29.03 -10.96 1.31
CA ALA A 262 29.00 -11.23 2.76
C ALA A 262 27.60 -11.03 3.40
N LEU A 263 26.68 -10.34 2.72
CA LEU A 263 25.31 -10.15 3.24
C LEU A 263 24.46 -11.43 3.12
N HIS A 264 24.88 -12.34 2.24
CA HIS A 264 24.16 -13.56 1.87
C HIS A 264 22.73 -13.30 1.35
N TYR A 265 22.57 -12.23 0.57
CA TYR A 265 21.34 -11.93 -0.17
C TYR A 265 21.60 -12.06 -1.67
N ARG A 266 20.54 -12.39 -2.41
CA ARG A 266 20.62 -12.32 -3.87
C ARG A 266 20.56 -10.86 -4.28
N TYR A 267 21.48 -10.45 -5.14
CA TYR A 267 21.52 -9.08 -5.64
C TYR A 267 21.85 -9.03 -7.13
N TYR A 268 21.48 -7.91 -7.76
CA TYR A 268 21.77 -7.60 -9.15
C TYR A 268 22.23 -6.15 -9.24
N GLU A 269 23.27 -5.89 -10.03
CA GLU A 269 23.70 -4.53 -10.31
C GLU A 269 22.78 -3.91 -11.38
N GLU A 270 22.21 -2.74 -11.05
CA GLU A 270 21.29 -1.99 -11.90
C GLU A 270 21.82 -0.58 -12.24
N THR A 271 23.06 -0.25 -11.84
CA THR A 271 23.71 1.04 -12.15
C THR A 271 23.70 1.36 -13.66
N GLY A 272 23.80 0.32 -14.49
CA GLY A 272 23.80 0.44 -15.95
C GLY A 272 22.42 0.46 -16.60
N ASN A 273 21.34 0.28 -15.83
CA ASN A 273 19.99 0.10 -16.35
C ASN A 273 19.44 1.41 -16.97
N ASP A 274 18.90 1.32 -18.18
CA ASP A 274 18.37 2.48 -18.89
C ASP A 274 17.19 3.13 -18.14
N ALA A 275 16.32 2.36 -17.49
CA ALA A 275 15.22 2.90 -16.70
C ALA A 275 15.73 3.77 -15.53
N TYR A 276 16.79 3.31 -14.86
CA TYR A 276 17.45 4.10 -13.81
C TYR A 276 18.06 5.38 -14.41
N ARG A 277 18.82 5.28 -15.50
CA ARG A 277 19.48 6.43 -16.15
C ARG A 277 18.52 7.48 -16.70
N PHE A 278 17.36 7.07 -17.22
CA PHE A 278 16.40 8.01 -17.78
C PHE A 278 15.57 8.73 -16.70
N PHE A 279 15.26 8.07 -15.58
CA PHE A 279 14.27 8.59 -14.63
C PHE A 279 14.79 8.90 -13.22
N LEU A 280 15.93 8.32 -12.83
CA LEU A 280 16.41 8.37 -11.44
C LEU A 280 17.83 8.93 -11.29
N SER A 281 18.74 8.72 -12.25
CA SER A 281 20.10 9.30 -12.18
C SER A 281 20.10 10.82 -12.28
#